data_AF-A0A4R3MCC3-F1
#
_entry.id   AF-A0A4R3MCC3-F1
#
_cell.length_a   1.000
_cell.length_b   1.000
_cell.length_c   1.000
_cell.angle_alpha   90.00
_cell.angle_beta   90.00
_cell.angle_gamma   90.00
#
_symmetry.space_group_name_H-M   'P 1'
#
loop_
_entity.id
_entity.type
_entity.pdbx_description
1 polymer ?
#
loop_
_entity_poly.entity_id
_entity_poly.type
_entity_poly.pdbx_seq_one_letter_code
_entity_poly.pdbx_strand_id
1 'polypeptide(L)'
;MDLFRLCTIEDPKVLKQFLEGTLAESLFVGSSKALSSARFVLSNKLSEHTRMKPGKFSIRDWPGKPGSGNLYINWREDMISSMKPLVSSWADVFITSILSVPESAHRRWWLFIDELPAWKPCLH
;
A
#
# COMPACT_ATOMS: atom_id res chain seq x y z
N MET A 1 13.20 14.09 1.02
CA MET A 1 12.07 14.52 0.18
C MET A 1 11.01 13.45 0.31
N ASP A 2 9.89 13.76 0.95
CA ASP A 2 8.84 12.78 1.22
C ASP A 2 8.00 12.54 -0.04
N LEU A 3 7.83 11.27 -0.42
CA LEU A 3 7.03 10.84 -1.58
C LEU A 3 5.64 11.49 -1.58
N PHE A 4 5.01 11.56 -0.40
CA PHE A 4 3.72 12.20 -0.23
C PHE A 4 3.76 13.68 -0.65
N ARG A 5 4.75 14.43 -0.17
CA ARG A 5 4.88 15.86 -0.48
C ARG A 5 5.08 16.10 -1.98
N LEU A 6 5.91 15.29 -2.63
CA LEU A 6 6.15 15.38 -4.07
C LEU A 6 4.89 15.07 -4.90
N CYS A 7 4.09 14.09 -4.45
CA CYS A 7 2.87 13.68 -5.14
C CYS A 7 1.66 14.59 -4.87
N THR A 8 1.57 15.23 -3.71
CA THR A 8 0.33 15.95 -3.29
C THR A 8 0.49 17.44 -3.06
N ILE A 9 1.70 17.95 -2.76
CA ILE A 9 1.92 19.34 -2.33
C ILE A 9 2.73 20.13 -3.37
N GLU A 10 3.75 19.52 -3.97
CA GLU A 10 4.67 20.23 -4.88
C GLU A 10 4.01 20.64 -6.22
N ASP A 11 4.53 21.72 -6.81
CA ASP A 11 4.07 22.25 -8.09
C ASP A 11 4.12 21.16 -9.18
N PRO A 12 3.09 21.06 -10.05
CA PRO A 12 3.08 20.12 -11.17
C PRO A 12 4.35 20.12 -12.02
N LYS A 13 5.04 21.27 -12.17
CA LYS A 13 6.29 21.38 -12.91
C LYS A 13 7.44 20.63 -12.22
N VAL A 14 7.52 20.71 -10.90
CA VAL A 14 8.55 19.99 -10.10
C VAL A 14 8.31 18.49 -10.17
N LEU A 15 7.05 18.05 -10.08
CA LEU A 15 6.70 16.64 -10.28
C LEU A 15 7.03 16.18 -11.71
N LYS A 16 6.78 17.01 -12.72
CA LYS A 16 7.10 16.68 -14.11
C LYS A 16 8.61 16.49 -14.30
N GLN A 17 9.43 17.40 -13.76
CA GLN A 17 10.89 17.24 -13.76
C GLN A 17 11.36 16.00 -13.01
N PHE A 18 10.71 15.65 -11.91
CA PHE A 18 11.04 14.40 -11.19
C PHE A 18 10.69 13.14 -11.98
N LEU A 19 9.68 13.22 -12.85
CA LEU A 19 9.25 12.11 -13.69
C LEU A 19 10.03 12.01 -15.00
N GLU A 20 10.86 13.00 -15.36
CA GLU A 20 11.74 12.95 -16.53
C GLU A 20 12.68 11.75 -16.44
N GLY A 21 12.76 10.96 -17.52
CA GLY A 21 13.54 9.72 -17.58
C GLY A 21 12.83 8.49 -17.00
N THR A 22 11.59 8.61 -16.51
CA THR A 22 10.79 7.47 -16.05
C THR A 22 9.77 7.03 -17.10
N LEU A 23 9.27 5.80 -17.00
CA LEU A 23 8.17 5.30 -17.84
C LEU A 23 6.91 6.17 -17.74
N ALA A 24 6.76 6.93 -16.66
CA ALA A 24 5.64 7.82 -16.42
C ALA A 24 5.77 9.17 -17.16
N GLU A 25 6.95 9.52 -17.67
CA GLU A 25 7.17 10.78 -18.38
C GLU A 25 6.21 10.92 -19.57
N SER A 26 6.20 9.95 -20.48
CA SER A 26 5.35 9.97 -21.68
C SER A 26 3.86 9.86 -21.36
N LEU A 27 3.49 9.19 -20.26
CA LEU A 27 2.11 9.06 -19.80
C LEU A 27 1.53 10.39 -19.29
N PHE A 28 2.39 11.28 -18.79
CA PHE A 28 1.98 12.59 -18.25
C PHE A 28 2.32 13.78 -19.16
N VAL A 29 3.21 13.61 -20.14
CA VAL A 29 3.48 14.58 -21.20
C VAL A 29 2.32 14.56 -22.21
N GLY A 30 1.30 15.39 -21.95
CA GLY A 30 0.18 15.62 -22.87
C GLY A 30 -1.21 15.56 -22.24
N SER A 31 -1.34 15.03 -21.02
CA SER A 31 -2.63 14.93 -20.32
C SER A 31 -2.54 15.48 -18.90
N SER A 32 -2.72 16.80 -18.77
CA SER A 32 -2.80 17.48 -17.47
C SER A 32 -3.94 16.93 -16.60
N LYS A 33 -5.02 16.45 -17.23
CA LYS A 33 -6.16 15.82 -16.54
C LYS A 33 -5.80 14.48 -15.90
N ALA A 34 -5.01 13.64 -16.57
CA ALA A 34 -4.57 12.35 -16.01
C ALA A 34 -3.66 12.55 -14.79
N LEU A 35 -2.77 13.55 -14.82
CA LEU A 35 -1.90 13.89 -13.70
C LEU A 35 -2.70 14.34 -12.48
N SER A 36 -3.70 15.20 -12.66
CA SER A 36 -4.60 15.64 -11.58
C SER A 36 -5.40 14.49 -10.97
N SER A 37 -5.93 13.58 -11.81
CA SER A 37 -6.65 12.40 -11.32
C SER A 37 -5.76 11.44 -10.52
N ALA A 38 -4.54 11.17 -11.01
CA ALA A 38 -3.57 10.34 -10.30
C ALA A 38 -3.20 10.96 -8.94
N ARG A 39 -2.96 12.28 -8.89
CA ARG A 39 -2.70 13.01 -7.63
C ARG A 39 -3.86 12.90 -6.65
N PHE A 40 -5.11 13.00 -7.12
CA PHE A 40 -6.28 12.87 -6.26
C PHE A 40 -6.41 11.46 -5.66
N VAL A 41 -6.20 10.42 -6.47
CA VAL A 41 -6.19 9.02 -5.99
C VAL A 41 -5.06 8.81 -4.99
N LEU A 42 -3.84 9.25 -5.33
CA LEU A 42 -2.67 9.12 -4.46
C LEU A 42 -2.88 9.87 -3.13
N SER A 43 -3.42 11.09 -3.15
CA SER A 43 -3.71 11.84 -1.93
C SER A 43 -4.66 11.09 -0.99
N ASN A 44 -5.75 10.55 -1.53
CA ASN A 44 -6.74 9.80 -0.75
C ASN A 44 -6.24 8.44 -0.23
N LYS A 45 -5.24 7.84 -0.88
CA LYS A 45 -4.72 6.52 -0.49
C LYS A 45 -3.47 6.63 0.40
N LEU A 46 -2.56 7.56 0.09
CA LEU A 46 -1.31 7.76 0.83
C LEU A 46 -1.48 8.52 2.15
N SER A 47 -2.58 9.23 2.38
CA SER A 47 -2.83 9.97 3.64
C SER A 47 -2.76 9.07 4.87
N GLU A 48 -3.18 7.81 4.76
CA GLU A 48 -3.13 6.87 5.87
C GLU A 48 -1.75 6.23 6.02
N HIS A 49 -1.00 6.07 4.92
CA HIS A 49 0.38 5.57 4.96
C HIS A 49 1.36 6.55 5.62
N THR A 50 1.11 7.87 5.51
CA THR A 50 1.98 8.88 6.14
C THR A 50 1.79 8.99 7.66
N ARG A 51 0.65 8.53 8.19
CA ARG A 51 0.40 8.48 9.64
C ARG A 51 1.13 7.33 10.33
N MET A 52 1.68 6.39 9.56
CA MET A 52 2.41 5.24 10.08
C MET A 52 3.83 5.65 10.49
N LYS A 53 4.26 5.21 11.68
CA LYS A 53 5.65 5.43 12.11
C LYS A 53 6.60 4.70 11.15
N PRO A 54 7.68 5.34 10.67
CA PRO A 54 8.67 4.65 9.86
C PRO A 54 9.31 3.51 10.67
N GLY A 55 9.41 2.34 10.07
CA GLY A 55 9.95 1.14 10.72
C GLY A 55 10.58 0.18 9.71
N LYS A 56 11.43 -0.72 10.18
CA LYS A 56 12.08 -1.76 9.36
C LYS A 56 11.23 -3.03 9.21
N PHE A 57 9.98 -2.99 9.65
CA PHE A 57 9.08 -4.13 9.58
C PHE A 57 8.61 -4.34 8.14
N SER A 58 8.71 -5.59 7.67
CA SER A 58 8.33 -5.99 6.32
C SER A 58 7.40 -7.19 6.42
N ILE A 59 6.14 -6.99 6.02
CA ILE A 59 5.12 -8.05 5.96
C ILE A 59 5.55 -9.13 4.96
N ARG A 60 6.33 -8.78 3.93
CA ARG A 60 6.84 -9.73 2.94
C ARG A 60 7.90 -10.67 3.49
N ASP A 61 8.79 -10.16 4.34
CA ASP A 61 9.90 -10.96 4.89
C ASP A 61 9.51 -11.69 6.17
N TRP A 62 8.45 -11.23 6.83
CA TRP A 62 7.95 -11.79 8.07
C TRP A 62 7.61 -13.29 7.97
N PRO A 63 6.91 -13.78 6.91
CA PRO A 63 6.66 -15.22 6.71
C PRO A 63 7.93 -16.08 6.58
N GLY A 64 9.03 -15.50 6.13
CA GLY A 64 10.30 -16.20 5.93
C GLY A 64 11.19 -16.24 7.17
N LYS A 65 10.92 -15.40 8.17
CA LYS A 65 11.78 -15.27 9.35
C LYS A 65 11.47 -16.37 10.38
N PRO A 66 12.46 -17.20 10.77
CA PRO A 66 12.27 -18.19 11.83
C PRO A 66 12.00 -17.50 13.17
N GLY A 67 11.05 -18.01 13.94
CA GLY A 67 10.64 -17.43 15.23
C GLY A 67 9.72 -16.21 15.13
N SER A 68 9.24 -15.87 13.93
CA SER A 68 8.17 -14.89 13.76
C SER A 68 6.92 -15.41 14.45
N GLY A 69 6.43 -14.67 15.46
CA GLY A 69 5.22 -15.00 16.21
C GLY A 69 3.94 -14.78 15.38
N ASN A 70 2.92 -14.20 16.02
CA ASN A 70 1.67 -13.84 15.34
C ASN A 70 1.67 -12.33 15.02
N LEU A 71 1.07 -11.95 13.88
CA LEU A 71 0.86 -10.55 13.51
C LEU A 71 -0.58 -10.14 13.85
N TYR A 72 -0.72 -9.14 14.72
CA TYR A 72 -2.01 -8.57 15.07
C TYR A 72 -2.12 -7.16 14.50
N ILE A 73 -3.09 -6.95 13.63
CA ILE A 73 -3.40 -5.64 13.05
C ILE A 73 -4.63 -5.14 13.80
N ASN A 74 -4.42 -4.22 14.74
CA ASN A 74 -5.50 -3.64 15.53
C ASN A 74 -5.81 -2.23 15.03
N TRP A 75 -7.08 -1.89 14.99
CA TRP A 75 -7.57 -0.53 14.76
C TRP A 75 -8.71 -0.24 15.71
N ARG A 76 -9.03 1.05 15.87
CA ARG A 76 -10.25 1.45 16.58
C ARG A 76 -11.42 1.47 15.60
N GLU A 77 -12.61 1.09 16.06
CA GLU A 77 -13.82 1.01 15.24
C GLU A 77 -14.17 2.33 14.55
N ASP A 78 -13.90 3.46 15.20
CA ASP A 78 -14.17 4.79 14.62
C ASP A 78 -13.26 5.14 13.44
N MET A 79 -12.17 4.39 13.21
CA MET A 79 -11.25 4.56 12.08
C MET A 79 -11.44 3.53 10.97
N ILE A 80 -12.50 2.71 11.03
CA ILE A 80 -12.75 1.63 10.07
C ILE A 80 -12.74 2.13 8.61
N SER A 81 -13.39 3.25 8.32
CA SER A 81 -13.51 3.77 6.94
C SER A 81 -12.16 4.18 6.33
N SER A 82 -11.28 4.79 7.13
CA SER A 82 -9.93 5.20 6.72
C SER A 82 -8.95 4.04 6.69
N MET A 83 -9.05 3.09 7.62
CA MET A 83 -8.10 1.97 7.74
C MET A 83 -8.33 0.87 6.72
N LYS A 84 -9.54 0.75 6.15
CA LYS A 84 -9.88 -0.21 5.09
C LYS A 84 -8.82 -0.34 3.97
N PRO A 85 -8.46 0.74 3.23
CA PRO A 85 -7.47 0.63 2.17
C PRO A 85 -6.11 0.13 2.66
N LEU A 86 -5.67 0.55 3.85
CA LEU A 86 -4.38 0.14 4.42
C LEU A 86 -4.36 -1.35 4.77
N VAL A 87 -5.41 -1.83 5.46
CA VAL A 87 -5.53 -3.24 5.84
C VAL A 87 -5.66 -4.13 4.60
N SER A 88 -6.45 -3.71 3.61
CA SER A 88 -6.55 -4.44 2.33
C SER A 88 -5.20 -4.55 1.63
N SER A 89 -4.42 -3.46 1.56
CA SER A 89 -3.07 -3.51 0.98
C SER A 89 -2.13 -4.44 1.75
N TRP A 90 -2.22 -4.48 3.08
CA TRP A 90 -1.40 -5.38 3.90
C TRP A 90 -1.73 -6.84 3.68
N ALA A 91 -3.02 -7.16 3.56
CA ALA A 91 -3.45 -8.52 3.27
C ALA A 91 -3.06 -8.97 1.86
N ASP A 92 -3.16 -8.09 0.87
CA ASP A 92 -2.70 -8.36 -0.50
C ASP A 92 -1.18 -8.66 -0.54
N VAL A 93 -0.39 -7.84 0.17
CA VAL A 93 1.05 -8.07 0.33
C VAL A 93 1.32 -9.40 1.04
N PHE A 94 0.55 -9.74 2.08
CA PHE A 94 0.69 -11.00 2.79
C PHE A 94 0.40 -12.21 1.89
N ILE A 95 -0.72 -12.19 1.16
CA ILE A 95 -1.12 -13.26 0.23
C ILE A 95 -0.03 -13.45 -0.84
N THR A 96 0.42 -12.37 -1.47
CA THR A 96 1.46 -12.41 -2.51
C THR A 96 2.80 -12.89 -1.93
N SER A 97 3.11 -12.51 -0.69
CA SER A 97 4.35 -12.94 -0.03
C SER A 97 4.36 -14.44 0.26
N ILE A 98 3.25 -15.02 0.72
CA ILE A 98 3.16 -16.47 0.99
C ILE A 98 3.40 -17.27 -0.28
N LEU A 99 2.89 -16.81 -1.43
CA LEU A 99 3.11 -17.46 -2.73
C LEU A 99 4.59 -17.47 -3.15
N SER A 100 5.42 -16.59 -2.59
CA SER A 100 6.86 -16.51 -2.87
C SER A 100 7.72 -17.28 -1.85
N VAL A 101 7.12 -17.83 -0.80
CA VAL A 101 7.82 -18.57 0.26
C VAL A 101 8.10 -20.01 -0.19
N PRO A 102 9.28 -20.59 0.11
CA PRO A 102 9.58 -21.99 -0.22
C PRO A 102 8.57 -22.97 0.38
N GLU A 103 8.23 -23.99 -0.40
CA GLU A 103 7.28 -25.03 0.00
C GLU A 103 7.71 -25.71 1.32
N SER A 104 6.74 -25.96 2.20
CA SER A 104 6.99 -26.64 3.46
C SER A 104 5.71 -27.30 3.98
N ALA A 105 5.72 -28.63 4.10
CA ALA A 105 4.60 -29.41 4.64
C ALA A 105 4.27 -29.11 6.11
N HIS A 106 5.19 -28.44 6.83
CA HIS A 106 5.04 -28.12 8.26
C HIS A 106 4.52 -26.70 8.50
N ARG A 107 4.54 -25.84 7.47
CA ARG A 107 4.19 -24.42 7.59
C ARG A 107 2.69 -24.25 7.38
N ARG A 108 2.00 -23.68 8.38
CA ARG A 108 0.56 -23.40 8.33
C ARG A 108 0.34 -21.92 8.58
N TRP A 109 -0.22 -21.22 7.61
CA TRP A 109 -0.62 -19.82 7.72
C TRP A 109 -2.13 -19.73 7.90
N TRP A 110 -2.56 -18.89 8.84
CA TRP A 110 -3.97 -18.57 9.07
C TRP A 110 -4.14 -17.08 8.94
N LEU A 111 -5.09 -16.66 8.09
CA LEU A 111 -5.49 -15.27 7.93
C LEU A 111 -6.92 -15.13 8.45
N PHE A 112 -7.07 -14.46 9.59
CA PHE A 112 -8.37 -14.17 10.17
C PHE A 112 -8.79 -12.76 9.77
N ILE A 113 -9.88 -12.66 9.00
CA ILE A 113 -10.48 -11.40 8.59
C ILE A 113 -11.88 -11.36 9.20
N ASP A 114 -12.06 -10.47 10.17
CA ASP A 114 -13.32 -10.21 10.87
C ASP A 114 -14.45 -9.84 9.89
N GLU A 115 -14.18 -8.92 8.97
CA GLU A 115 -15.20 -8.33 8.08
C GLU A 115 -14.82 -8.40 6.60
N LEU A 116 -15.05 -9.55 5.95
CA LEU A 116 -14.80 -9.74 4.52
C LEU A 116 -15.68 -8.86 3.59
N PRO A 117 -16.99 -8.63 3.85
CA PRO A 117 -17.85 -7.81 2.98
C PRO A 117 -17.48 -6.32 2.99
N ALA A 118 -16.77 -5.86 4.02
CA ALA A 118 -16.35 -4.48 4.17
C ALA A 118 -15.17 -4.11 3.25
N TRP A 119 -14.54 -5.10 2.62
CA TRP A 119 -13.42 -4.95 1.69
C TRP A 119 -13.99 -4.76 0.29
N LYS A 120 -13.72 -3.60 -0.31
CA LYS A 120 -14.14 -3.34 -1.69
C LYS A 120 -13.57 -4.44 -2.60
N PRO A 121 -14.37 -5.00 -3.52
CA PRO A 121 -13.85 -5.92 -4.54
C PRO A 121 -12.96 -5.10 -5.49
N CYS A 122 -11.65 -5.18 -5.29
CA CYS A 122 -10.67 -4.82 -6.31
C CYS A 122 -10.30 -6.03 -7.19
N LEU A 123 -10.97 -7.17 -6.99
CA LEU A 123 -10.95 -8.33 -7.88
C LEU A 123 -12.02 -8.12 -8.97
N HIS A 124 -11.60 -7.53 -10.08
CA HIS A 124 -12.21 -7.72 -11.39
C HIS A 124 -11.16 -8.32 -12.31
#